data_AF-A0A1F7RA09-F1
#
_entry.id   AF-A0A1F7RA09-F1
#
_cell.length_a   1.000
_cell.length_b   1.000
_cell.length_c   1.000
_cell.angle_alpha   90.00
_cell.angle_beta   90.00
_cell.angle_gamma   90.00
#
_symmetry.space_group_name_H-M   'P 1'
#
loop_
_entity.id
_entity.type
_entity.pdbx_description
1 polymer ?
#
loop_
_entity_poly.entity_id
_entity_poly.type
_entity_poly.pdbx_seq_one_letter_code
_entity_poly.pdbx_strand_id
1 'polypeptide(L)'
;MGFGFPASIGAKIGCPEKTVINITGDGSFQMTIQEIATAVHYRIPIKVAIINNGYLGMVRQWQELFFSKRYSETDLGESPDFVKIAEGYRAKGILIEKKEDVRSAIIKALGINDIVIMDFRVDREENVMPMIPPGGTINNVLG
;
A
#
# COMPACT_ATOMS: atom_id res chain seq x y z
N MET A 1 0.52 11.00 -4.96
CA MET A 1 0.01 9.83 -4.21
C MET A 1 -1.46 9.61 -4.61
N GLY A 2 -2.07 8.44 -4.34
CA GLY A 2 -3.47 8.16 -4.74
C GLY A 2 -3.67 7.59 -6.15
N PHE A 3 -2.62 7.49 -6.97
CA PHE A 3 -2.70 7.03 -8.36
C PHE A 3 -2.97 5.52 -8.50
N GLY A 4 -2.28 4.70 -7.70
CA GLY A 4 -2.18 3.25 -7.94
C GLY A 4 -3.53 2.53 -7.97
N PHE A 5 -4.46 2.91 -7.09
CA PHE A 5 -5.76 2.26 -7.00
C PHE A 5 -6.67 2.51 -8.21
N PRO A 6 -7.00 3.76 -8.61
CA PRO A 6 -7.76 4.01 -9.82
C PRO A 6 -7.04 3.54 -11.10
N ALA A 7 -5.71 3.62 -11.14
CA ALA A 7 -4.95 3.05 -12.26
C ALA A 7 -5.11 1.53 -12.37
N SER A 8 -5.16 0.80 -11.25
CA SER A 8 -5.38 -0.65 -11.24
C SER A 8 -6.77 -1.05 -11.74
N ILE A 9 -7.79 -0.22 -11.49
CA ILE A 9 -9.14 -0.38 -12.06
C ILE A 9 -9.06 -0.32 -13.59
N GLY A 10 -8.47 0.76 -14.12
CA GLY A 10 -8.28 0.93 -15.56
C GLY A 10 -7.44 -0.20 -16.19
N ALA A 11 -6.37 -0.61 -15.53
CA ALA A 11 -5.52 -1.72 -15.99
C ALA A 11 -6.29 -3.04 -16.04
N LYS A 12 -7.14 -3.34 -15.05
CA LYS A 12 -7.94 -4.57 -15.05
C LYS A 12 -9.00 -4.56 -16.15
N ILE A 13 -9.61 -3.41 -16.43
CA ILE A 13 -10.53 -3.25 -17.58
C ILE A 13 -9.79 -3.43 -18.91
N GLY A 14 -8.61 -2.81 -19.06
CA GLY A 14 -7.81 -2.89 -20.28
C GLY A 14 -7.14 -4.26 -20.51
N CYS A 15 -6.95 -5.05 -19.45
CA CYS A 15 -6.36 -6.38 -19.50
C CYS A 15 -7.18 -7.39 -18.65
N PRO A 16 -8.41 -7.77 -19.08
CA PRO A 16 -9.34 -8.57 -18.28
C PRO A 16 -8.79 -9.91 -17.81
N GLU A 17 -7.97 -10.58 -18.62
CA GLU A 17 -7.40 -11.90 -18.33
C GLU A 17 -6.17 -11.84 -17.40
N LYS A 18 -5.62 -10.65 -17.14
CA LYS A 18 -4.44 -10.50 -16.29
C LYS A 18 -4.84 -10.32 -14.83
N THR A 19 -4.04 -10.89 -13.93
CA THR A 19 -4.12 -10.55 -12.52
C THR A 19 -3.51 -9.16 -12.34
N VAL A 20 -4.26 -8.25 -11.73
CA VAL A 20 -3.80 -6.89 -11.43
C VAL A 20 -3.70 -6.72 -9.92
N ILE A 21 -2.51 -6.32 -9.47
CA ILE A 21 -2.20 -6.09 -8.06
C ILE A 21 -1.73 -4.64 -7.91
N ASN A 22 -2.43 -3.85 -7.09
CA ASN A 22 -2.01 -2.53 -6.66
C ASN A 22 -1.20 -2.66 -5.36
N ILE A 23 0.10 -2.45 -5.42
CA ILE A 23 0.97 -2.35 -4.24
C ILE A 23 1.05 -0.88 -3.86
N THR A 24 0.61 -0.53 -2.66
CA THR A 24 0.44 0.87 -2.28
C THR A 24 0.75 1.09 -0.79
N GLY A 25 1.11 2.31 -0.40
CA GLY A 25 1.20 2.68 1.01
C GLY A 25 -0.17 3.08 1.57
N ASP A 26 -0.35 2.96 2.87
CA ASP A 26 -1.54 3.39 3.62
C ASP A 26 -1.93 4.85 3.34
N GLY A 27 -0.98 5.79 3.42
CA GLY A 27 -1.24 7.20 3.09
C GLY A 27 -1.63 7.43 1.63
N SER A 28 -1.07 6.63 0.69
CA SER A 28 -1.44 6.73 -0.72
C SER A 28 -2.83 6.17 -1.00
N PHE A 29 -3.19 5.07 -0.36
CA PHE A 29 -4.49 4.42 -0.55
C PHE A 29 -5.63 5.30 -0.03
N GLN A 30 -5.45 5.96 1.13
CA GLN A 30 -6.46 6.83 1.72
C GLN A 30 -6.91 7.97 0.80
N MET A 31 -6.04 8.47 -0.08
CA MET A 31 -6.37 9.59 -0.98
C MET A 31 -7.49 9.27 -1.98
N THR A 32 -7.67 8.00 -2.34
CA THR A 32 -8.65 7.56 -3.35
C THR A 32 -9.44 6.33 -2.91
N ILE A 33 -9.58 6.14 -1.59
CA ILE A 33 -10.22 4.96 -1.00
C ILE A 33 -11.69 4.80 -1.41
N GLN A 34 -12.38 5.87 -1.79
CA GLN A 34 -13.75 5.83 -2.27
C GLN A 34 -13.91 4.99 -3.57
N GLU A 35 -12.83 4.77 -4.34
CA GLU A 35 -12.87 3.96 -5.56
C GLU A 35 -13.12 2.47 -5.30
N ILE A 36 -13.16 2.03 -4.04
CA ILE A 36 -13.67 0.70 -3.69
C ILE A 36 -15.12 0.59 -4.16
N ALA A 37 -15.92 1.66 -4.02
CA ALA A 37 -17.28 1.71 -4.53
C ALA A 37 -17.32 1.45 -6.04
N THR A 38 -16.42 2.09 -6.80
CA THR A 38 -16.30 1.90 -8.25
C THR A 38 -15.96 0.45 -8.59
N ALA A 39 -14.91 -0.11 -7.99
CA ALA A 39 -14.49 -1.48 -8.24
C ALA A 39 -15.58 -2.51 -7.88
N VAL A 40 -16.28 -2.33 -6.76
CA VAL A 40 -17.40 -3.19 -6.34
C VAL A 40 -18.59 -3.05 -7.30
N HIS A 41 -18.97 -1.82 -7.65
CA HIS A 41 -20.12 -1.56 -8.53
C HIS A 41 -19.95 -2.25 -9.88
N TYR A 42 -18.76 -2.14 -10.47
CA TYR A 42 -18.44 -2.74 -11.77
C TYR A 42 -17.89 -4.17 -11.65
N ARG A 43 -17.84 -4.75 -10.43
CA ARG A 43 -17.33 -6.10 -10.14
C ARG A 43 -15.93 -6.35 -10.73
N ILE A 44 -15.02 -5.42 -10.51
CA ILE A 44 -13.66 -5.44 -11.07
C ILE A 44 -12.73 -6.14 -10.07
N PRO A 45 -12.23 -7.36 -10.38
CA PRO A 45 -11.53 -8.18 -9.38
C PRO A 45 -10.04 -7.82 -9.31
N ILE A 46 -9.75 -6.69 -8.66
CA ILE A 46 -8.39 -6.21 -8.37
C ILE A 46 -7.92 -6.61 -6.97
N LYS A 47 -6.61 -6.81 -6.81
CA LYS A 47 -5.98 -7.08 -5.51
C LYS A 47 -5.25 -5.84 -5.06
N VAL A 48 -5.53 -5.37 -3.85
CA VAL A 48 -4.82 -4.24 -3.25
C VAL A 48 -3.98 -4.77 -2.11
N ALA A 49 -2.67 -4.55 -2.17
CA ALA A 49 -1.73 -4.83 -1.09
C ALA A 49 -1.27 -3.49 -0.51
N ILE A 50 -1.81 -3.15 0.65
CA ILE A 50 -1.43 -1.97 1.42
C ILE A 50 -0.23 -2.35 2.27
N ILE A 51 0.91 -1.70 2.03
CA ILE A 51 2.10 -1.76 2.88
C ILE A 51 1.92 -0.66 3.92
N ASN A 52 1.40 -1.05 5.08
CA ASN A 52 0.93 -0.15 6.12
C ASN A 52 1.99 -0.02 7.21
N ASN A 53 2.72 1.09 7.17
CA ASN A 53 3.76 1.42 8.14
C ASN A 53 3.37 2.62 9.03
N GLY A 54 2.15 3.16 8.89
CA GLY A 54 1.64 4.28 9.67
C GLY A 54 2.36 5.60 9.40
N TYR A 55 3.06 5.73 8.27
CA TYR A 55 3.86 6.91 7.94
C TYR A 55 3.70 7.31 6.47
N LEU A 56 3.93 8.59 6.20
CA LEU A 56 4.46 9.03 4.90
C LEU A 56 5.93 8.57 4.77
N GLY A 57 6.14 7.25 4.65
CA GLY A 57 7.42 6.58 4.88
C GLY A 57 8.60 7.19 4.13
N MET A 58 8.38 7.65 2.90
CA MET A 58 9.46 8.27 2.12
C MET A 58 9.83 9.68 2.57
N VAL A 59 8.88 10.48 3.04
CA VAL A 59 9.19 11.77 3.67
C VAL A 59 9.82 11.53 5.04
N ARG A 60 9.34 10.54 5.79
CA ARG A 60 9.90 10.13 7.09
C ARG A 60 11.37 9.70 6.98
N GLN A 61 11.73 8.87 6.00
CA GLN A 61 13.12 8.47 5.74
C GLN A 61 14.02 9.69 5.50
N TRP A 62 13.56 10.69 4.75
CA TRP A 62 14.33 11.92 4.54
C TRP A 62 14.48 12.75 5.81
N GLN A 63 13.41 12.88 6.60
CA GLN A 63 13.45 13.56 7.90
C GLN A 63 14.40 12.86 8.88
N GLU A 64 14.46 11.53 8.83
CA GLU A 64 15.40 10.72 9.59
C GLU A 64 16.86 10.99 9.18
N LEU A 65 17.17 10.86 7.90
CA LEU A 65 18.53 10.93 7.38
C LEU A 65 19.12 12.36 7.37
N PHE A 66 18.31 13.38 7.07
CA PHE A 66 18.81 14.73 6.80
C PHE A 66 18.32 15.79 7.79
N PHE A 67 17.35 15.48 8.64
CA PHE A 67 16.74 16.45 9.56
C PHE A 67 16.73 15.97 11.01
N SER A 68 17.71 15.16 11.40
CA SER A 68 17.91 14.70 12.79
C SER A 68 16.67 14.04 13.39
N LYS A 69 15.96 13.24 12.59
CA LYS A 69 14.71 12.57 13.01
C LYS A 69 13.60 13.53 13.48
N ARG A 70 13.62 14.78 13.01
CA ARG A 70 12.53 15.72 13.26
C ARG A 70 11.34 15.38 12.36
N TYR A 71 10.51 14.46 12.83
CA TYR A 71 9.30 14.05 12.12
C TYR A 71 8.25 15.16 12.17
N SER A 72 7.95 15.74 11.02
CA SER A 72 7.01 16.85 10.88
C SER A 72 5.88 16.42 9.94
N GLU A 73 4.69 16.21 10.50
CA GLU A 73 3.46 15.86 9.76
C GLU A 73 3.60 14.63 8.84
N THR A 74 4.44 13.66 9.25
CA THR A 74 4.64 12.41 8.51
C THR A 74 4.07 11.19 9.21
N ASP A 75 3.87 11.25 10.53
CA ASP A 75 3.20 10.20 11.29
C ASP A 75 1.70 10.23 10.99
N LEU A 76 1.18 9.15 10.41
CA LEU A 76 -0.25 8.98 10.16
C LEU A 76 -0.96 8.39 11.37
N GLY A 77 -0.22 8.00 12.41
CA GLY A 77 -0.71 7.36 13.61
C GLY A 77 -1.31 5.99 13.31
N GLU A 78 -2.46 5.72 13.91
CA GLU A 78 -3.24 4.52 13.60
C GLU A 78 -4.01 4.75 12.30
N SER A 79 -3.47 4.23 11.19
CA SER A 79 -4.20 4.19 9.92
C SER A 79 -5.56 3.51 10.09
N PRO A 80 -6.62 3.97 9.38
CA PRO A 80 -7.95 3.42 9.49
C PRO A 80 -7.99 1.90 9.34
N ASP A 81 -9.02 1.27 9.91
CA ASP A 81 -9.25 -0.16 9.73
C ASP A 81 -9.69 -0.43 8.28
N PHE A 82 -8.70 -0.69 7.42
CA PHE A 82 -8.93 -0.93 6.00
C PHE A 82 -9.74 -2.20 5.75
N VAL A 83 -9.73 -3.17 6.66
CA VAL A 83 -10.56 -4.38 6.57
C VAL A 83 -12.02 -4.01 6.76
N LYS A 84 -12.36 -3.28 7.83
CA LYS A 84 -13.74 -2.81 8.05
C LYS A 84 -14.22 -1.87 6.96
N ILE A 85 -13.34 -1.00 6.44
CA ILE A 85 -13.69 -0.13 5.31
C ILE A 85 -14.01 -0.96 4.07
N ALA A 86 -13.18 -1.96 3.74
CA ALA A 86 -13.43 -2.88 2.64
C ALA A 86 -14.80 -3.55 2.79
N GLU A 87 -15.08 -4.12 3.97
CA GLU A 87 -16.35 -4.77 4.28
C GLU A 87 -17.54 -3.81 4.17
N GLY A 88 -17.38 -2.56 4.62
CA GLY A 88 -18.40 -1.50 4.49
C GLY A 88 -18.77 -1.20 3.04
N TYR A 89 -17.81 -1.30 2.11
CA TYR A 89 -18.05 -1.21 0.67
C TYR A 89 -18.48 -2.54 0.03
N ARG A 90 -18.62 -3.63 0.79
CA ARG A 90 -18.90 -5.00 0.32
C ARG A 90 -17.73 -5.65 -0.44
N ALA A 91 -16.51 -5.13 -0.28
CA ALA A 91 -15.28 -5.78 -0.71
C ALA A 91 -14.77 -6.78 0.35
N LYS A 92 -13.79 -7.61 -0.02
CA LYS A 92 -13.11 -8.49 0.94
C LYS A 92 -11.91 -7.78 1.56
N GLY A 93 -11.84 -7.77 2.89
CA GLY A 93 -10.67 -7.33 3.65
C GLY A 93 -9.88 -8.52 4.22
N ILE A 94 -8.55 -8.41 4.27
CA ILE A 94 -7.66 -9.35 4.95
C ILE A 94 -6.61 -8.53 5.70
N LEU A 95 -6.52 -8.71 7.01
CA LEU A 95 -5.45 -8.14 7.84
C LEU A 95 -4.30 -9.15 7.93
N ILE A 96 -3.06 -8.69 7.80
CA ILE A 96 -1.85 -9.49 7.91
C ILE A 96 -0.88 -8.77 8.85
N GLU A 97 -0.63 -9.37 10.02
CA GLU A 97 0.25 -8.79 11.04
C GLU A 97 1.51 -9.62 11.28
N LYS A 98 1.51 -10.89 10.86
CA LYS A 98 2.62 -11.82 11.10
C LYS A 98 3.26 -12.27 9.79
N LYS A 99 4.59 -12.42 9.83
CA LYS A 99 5.40 -12.81 8.67
C LYS A 99 5.00 -14.17 8.10
N GLU A 100 4.69 -15.13 8.97
CA GLU A 100 4.27 -16.48 8.63
C GLU A 100 2.94 -16.52 7.85
N ASP A 101 2.06 -15.53 8.07
CA ASP A 101 0.73 -15.48 7.45
C ASP A 101 0.77 -14.92 6.03
N VAL A 102 1.82 -14.17 5.66
CA VAL A 102 1.95 -13.46 4.38
C VAL A 102 1.67 -14.36 3.18
N ARG A 103 2.33 -15.52 3.11
CA ARG A 103 2.18 -16.43 1.96
C ARG A 103 0.75 -16.95 1.84
N SER A 104 0.16 -17.35 2.96
CA SER A 104 -1.19 -17.92 2.97
C SER A 104 -2.24 -16.87 2.60
N ALA A 105 -2.08 -15.63 3.06
CA ALA A 105 -2.95 -14.51 2.75
C ALA A 105 -2.92 -14.14 1.27
N ILE A 106 -1.72 -14.09 0.65
CA ILE A 106 -1.58 -13.82 -0.79
C ILE A 106 -2.26 -14.92 -1.61
N ILE A 107 -2.02 -16.20 -1.29
CA ILE A 107 -2.67 -17.32 -1.99
C ILE A 107 -4.20 -17.22 -1.89
N LYS A 108 -4.71 -16.94 -0.68
CA LYS A 108 -6.15 -16.73 -0.44
C LYS A 108 -6.70 -15.58 -1.27
N ALA A 109 -6.03 -14.43 -1.29
CA ALA A 109 -6.47 -13.25 -2.04
C ALA A 109 -6.51 -13.47 -3.55
N LEU A 110 -5.52 -14.21 -4.09
CA LEU A 110 -5.44 -14.56 -5.51
C LEU A 110 -6.53 -15.56 -5.93
N GLY A 111 -6.96 -16.45 -5.02
CA GLY A 111 -8.03 -17.41 -5.29
C GLY A 111 -9.45 -16.83 -5.26
N ILE A 112 -9.63 -15.59 -4.79
CA ILE A 112 -10.94 -14.93 -4.73
C ILE A 112 -11.19 -14.20 -6.05
N ASN A 113 -12.31 -14.45 -6.74
CA ASN A 113 -12.67 -13.69 -7.95
C ASN A 113 -13.51 -12.44 -7.62
N ASP A 114 -12.93 -11.54 -6.82
CA ASP A 114 -13.55 -10.28 -6.38
C ASP A 114 -12.45 -9.26 -6.00
N ILE A 115 -12.82 -8.02 -5.69
CA ILE A 115 -11.89 -7.06 -5.08
C ILE A 115 -11.47 -7.54 -3.68
N VAL A 116 -10.16 -7.55 -3.45
CA VAL A 116 -9.58 -7.93 -2.15
C VAL A 116 -8.59 -6.85 -1.70
N ILE A 117 -8.80 -6.33 -0.50
CA ILE A 117 -7.91 -5.40 0.18
C ILE A 117 -7.14 -6.17 1.25
N MET A 118 -5.83 -6.24 1.09
CA MET A 118 -4.91 -6.83 2.04
C MET A 118 -4.17 -5.70 2.75
N ASP A 119 -4.33 -5.61 4.07
CA ASP A 119 -3.62 -4.67 4.93
C ASP A 119 -2.43 -5.38 5.59
N PHE A 120 -1.23 -5.16 5.06
CA PHE A 120 0.01 -5.69 5.61
C PHE A 120 0.60 -4.69 6.61
N ARG A 121 0.53 -5.01 7.90
CA ARG A 121 1.19 -4.24 8.95
C ARG A 121 2.68 -4.59 8.92
N VAL A 122 3.52 -3.59 8.68
CA VAL A 122 4.97 -3.74 8.56
C VAL A 122 5.70 -2.84 9.54
N ASP A 123 7.00 -3.06 9.69
CA ASP A 123 7.86 -2.20 10.51
C ASP A 123 7.77 -0.72 10.06
N ARG A 124 7.51 0.14 11.03
CA ARG A 124 7.17 1.56 10.80
C ARG A 124 8.36 2.35 10.23
N GLU A 125 9.56 1.98 10.66
CA GLU A 125 10.79 2.75 10.45
C GLU A 125 11.74 2.17 9.39
N GLU A 126 11.30 1.21 8.58
CA GLU A 126 12.12 0.66 7.49
C GLU A 126 12.50 1.71 6.46
N ASN A 127 13.76 1.67 6.00
CA ASN A 127 14.33 2.61 5.03
C ASN A 127 14.64 1.88 3.71
N VAL A 128 14.41 2.56 2.58
CA VAL A 128 14.75 2.04 1.26
C VAL A 128 16.24 2.27 1.02
N MET A 129 16.98 1.16 0.84
CA MET A 129 18.42 1.12 0.63
C MET A 129 18.76 0.18 -0.56
N PRO A 130 19.88 0.39 -1.28
CA PRO A 130 20.84 1.50 -1.13
C PRO A 130 20.26 2.84 -1.60
N MET A 131 20.83 3.96 -1.11
CA MET A 131 20.41 5.31 -1.48
C MET A 131 21.62 6.17 -1.87
N ILE A 132 21.55 6.82 -3.04
CA ILE A 132 22.48 7.91 -3.37
C ILE A 132 21.88 9.21 -2.82
N PRO A 133 22.56 9.93 -1.92
CA PRO A 133 22.04 11.15 -1.34
C PRO A 133 21.96 12.27 -2.40
N PRO A 134 21.16 13.32 -2.16
CA PRO A 134 21.03 14.44 -3.09
C PRO A 134 22.37 15.08 -3.42
N GLY A 135 22.65 15.24 -4.71
CA GLY A 135 23.94 15.76 -5.20
C GLY A 135 25.11 14.77 -5.13
N GLY A 136 24.88 13.54 -4.66
CA GLY A 136 25.88 12.46 -4.65
C GLY A 136 26.03 11.74 -5.99
N THR A 137 27.05 10.90 -6.06
CA THR A 137 27.32 9.97 -7.16
C THR A 137 27.18 8.53 -6.69
N ILE A 138 27.38 7.57 -7.58
CA ILE A 138 27.38 6.15 -7.23
C ILE A 138 28.44 5.78 -6.17
N ASN A 139 29.51 6.57 -6.05
CA ASN A 139 30.54 6.38 -5.02
C ASN A 139 30.10 6.88 -3.63
N ASN A 140 28.94 7.55 -3.53
CA ASN A 140 28.40 8.11 -2.30
C ASN A 140 27.18 7.33 -1.79
N VAL A 141 27.00 6.09 -2.24
CA VAL A 141 25.90 5.22 -1.81
C VAL A 141 25.92 5.04 -0.29
N LEU A 142 24.76 5.25 0.33
CA LEU A 142 24.44 4.87 1.69
C LEU A 142 23.83 3.46 1.64
N GLY A 143 24.31 2.55 2.49
CA GLY A 143 23.83 1.16 2.56
C GLY A 143 24.94 0.17 2.80
#